data_AF-A0A3R6T6L5-F1
#
_entry.id   AF-A0A3R6T6L5-F1
#
_cell.length_a   1.000
_cell.length_b   1.000
_cell.length_c   1.000
_cell.angle_alpha   90.00
_cell.angle_beta   90.00
_cell.angle_gamma   90.00
#
_symmetry.space_group_name_H-M   'P 1'
#
loop_
_entity.id
_entity.type
_entity.pdbx_description
1 polymer ?
#
loop_
_entity_poly.entity_id
_entity_poly.type
_entity_poly.pdbx_seq_one_letter_code
_entity_poly.pdbx_strand_id
1 'polypeptide(L)'
;MNKQISKILTMLVIACICVTTVGAEASASAYKMFMYKKGVKVYREASLTKGKKHYTKGTNRKDEATQYQIVKMTGKRIVVRPQKGYFDSADPYFLKKKITLKLSKKCRFYYTDVLFPLDGEKRKYRRVSKKSVKKYMKELKIYYSQIENAGKYYNGGYAGEIYMKNGEVVAVLSNGGD
;
A
#
# COMPACT_ATOMS: atom_id res chain seq x y z
N MET A 1 41.43 32.60 13.82
CA MET A 1 40.82 31.29 13.50
C MET A 1 41.55 30.71 12.29
N ASN A 2 42.26 29.58 12.46
CA ASN A 2 43.20 29.05 11.48
C ASN A 2 42.47 28.68 10.17
N LYS A 3 42.97 29.13 9.00
CA LYS A 3 42.30 28.91 7.68
C LYS A 3 42.02 27.44 7.38
N GLN A 4 42.77 26.52 7.98
CA GLN A 4 42.51 25.07 7.90
C GLN A 4 41.26 24.63 8.67
N ILE A 5 41.01 25.18 9.87
CA ILE A 5 39.85 24.83 10.71
C ILE A 5 38.54 25.27 10.03
N SER A 6 38.57 26.43 9.35
CA SER A 6 37.41 26.93 8.58
C SER A 6 37.04 25.98 7.44
N LYS A 7 38.01 25.50 6.64
CA LYS A 7 37.78 24.57 5.53
C LYS A 7 37.22 23.21 5.99
N ILE A 8 37.68 22.69 7.13
CA ILE A 8 37.20 21.42 7.70
C ILE A 8 35.75 21.58 8.16
N LEU A 9 35.42 22.68 8.85
CA LEU A 9 34.02 22.94 9.25
C LEU A 9 33.10 23.10 8.04
N THR A 10 33.53 23.76 6.97
CA THR A 10 32.69 23.94 5.78
C THR A 10 32.42 22.61 5.04
N MET A 11 33.41 21.71 4.94
CA MET A 11 33.18 20.38 4.36
C MET A 11 32.26 19.52 5.23
N LEU A 12 32.37 19.59 6.56
CA LEU A 12 31.52 18.81 7.47
C LEU A 12 30.05 19.25 7.40
N VAL A 13 29.80 20.55 7.22
CA VAL A 13 28.44 21.09 7.06
C VAL A 13 27.84 20.67 5.71
N ILE A 14 28.61 20.66 4.62
CA ILE A 14 28.12 20.20 3.31
C ILE A 14 27.85 18.68 3.32
N ALA A 15 28.70 17.89 3.96
CA ALA A 15 28.49 16.45 4.11
C ALA A 15 27.23 16.14 4.95
N CYS A 16 26.94 16.91 6.00
CA CYS A 16 25.71 16.76 6.79
C CYS A 16 24.44 17.14 6.02
N ILE A 17 24.50 18.08 5.07
CA ILE A 17 23.34 18.47 4.25
C ILE A 17 23.05 17.42 3.16
N CYS A 18 24.07 16.73 2.64
CA CYS A 18 23.89 15.67 1.64
C CYS A 18 23.31 14.37 2.23
N VAL A 19 23.40 14.15 3.55
CA VAL A 19 22.93 12.91 4.19
C VAL A 19 21.45 12.99 4.59
N THR A 20 20.84 14.18 4.66
CA THR A 20 19.45 14.34 5.12
C THR A 20 18.39 14.31 4.01
N THR A 21 18.78 14.37 2.73
CA THR A 21 17.82 14.49 1.62
C THR A 21 17.44 13.18 0.95
N VAL A 22 18.15 12.08 1.21
CA VAL A 22 17.92 10.80 0.51
C VAL A 22 16.74 9.98 1.05
N GLY A 23 16.16 10.37 2.20
CA GLY A 23 15.06 9.62 2.85
C GLY A 23 13.65 10.22 2.72
N ALA A 24 13.51 11.49 2.31
CA ALA A 24 12.23 12.21 2.38
C ALA A 24 11.40 12.22 1.09
N GLU A 25 12.02 12.04 -0.08
CA GLU A 25 11.32 12.21 -1.36
C GLU A 25 10.46 11.00 -1.76
N ALA A 26 10.83 9.81 -1.32
CA ALA A 26 10.08 8.58 -1.61
C ALA A 26 8.72 8.54 -0.89
N SER A 27 8.64 9.04 0.34
CA SER A 27 7.40 9.03 1.13
C SER A 27 6.37 10.04 0.57
N ALA A 28 6.78 11.29 0.32
CA ALA A 28 5.89 12.33 -0.17
C ALA A 28 5.26 12.03 -1.54
N SER A 29 5.96 11.31 -2.42
CA SER A 29 5.45 10.95 -3.75
C SER A 29 4.35 9.88 -3.69
N ALA A 30 4.49 8.88 -2.80
CA ALA A 30 3.48 7.84 -2.57
C ALA A 30 2.21 8.41 -1.94
N TYR A 31 2.35 9.32 -0.96
CA TYR A 31 1.20 10.01 -0.35
C TYR A 31 0.38 10.79 -1.39
N LYS A 32 1.04 11.60 -2.23
CA LYS A 32 0.38 12.38 -3.29
C LYS A 32 -0.41 11.51 -4.28
N MET A 33 0.01 10.26 -4.50
CA MET A 33 -0.66 9.34 -5.42
C MET A 33 -2.05 8.91 -4.92
N PHE A 34 -2.23 8.87 -3.61
CA PHE A 34 -3.45 8.45 -2.93
C PHE A 34 -4.21 9.60 -2.27
N MET A 35 -3.76 10.85 -2.40
CA MET A 35 -4.57 12.00 -1.99
C MET A 35 -5.76 12.22 -2.94
N TYR A 36 -6.92 12.51 -2.38
CA TYR A 36 -8.10 12.91 -3.14
C TYR A 36 -7.95 14.35 -3.63
N LYS A 37 -8.38 14.59 -4.86
CA LYS A 37 -8.53 15.94 -5.42
C LYS A 37 -9.95 16.45 -5.11
N LYS A 38 -10.11 17.77 -5.01
CA LYS A 38 -11.44 18.40 -4.88
C LYS A 38 -12.38 17.90 -5.99
N GLY A 39 -13.62 17.56 -5.63
CA GLY A 39 -14.64 17.06 -6.57
C GLY A 39 -14.52 15.58 -6.94
N VAL A 40 -13.59 14.82 -6.34
CA VAL A 40 -13.52 13.36 -6.56
C VAL A 40 -14.74 12.66 -5.98
N LYS A 41 -15.36 11.80 -6.81
CA LYS A 41 -16.44 10.90 -6.36
C LYS A 41 -15.87 9.81 -5.44
N VAL A 42 -16.43 9.74 -4.23
CA VAL A 42 -16.09 8.75 -3.21
C VAL A 42 -17.28 7.84 -2.89
N TYR A 43 -17.00 6.66 -2.35
CA TYR A 43 -17.97 5.61 -2.05
C TYR A 43 -17.77 5.12 -0.62
N ARG A 44 -18.87 4.85 0.09
CA ARG A 44 -18.81 4.24 1.44
C ARG A 44 -18.49 2.76 1.34
N GLU A 45 -17.67 2.26 2.27
CA GLU A 45 -17.27 0.85 2.34
C GLU A 45 -18.47 -0.10 2.27
N ALA A 46 -19.48 0.13 3.12
CA ALA A 46 -20.69 -0.70 3.19
C ALA A 46 -21.38 -0.87 1.82
N SER A 47 -21.41 0.18 1.00
CA SER A 47 -21.97 0.12 -0.36
C SER A 47 -21.10 -0.71 -1.31
N LEU A 48 -19.78 -0.65 -1.14
CA LEU A 48 -18.82 -1.39 -1.94
C LEU A 48 -18.79 -2.88 -1.56
N THR A 49 -19.05 -3.23 -0.30
CA THR A 49 -18.94 -4.59 0.22
C THR A 49 -20.29 -5.32 0.29
N LYS A 50 -21.43 -4.61 0.22
CA LYS A 50 -22.78 -5.21 0.25
C LYS A 50 -22.92 -6.39 -0.72
N GLY A 51 -23.38 -7.53 -0.17
CA GLY A 51 -23.64 -8.76 -0.90
C GLY A 51 -22.39 -9.45 -1.48
N LYS A 52 -21.20 -9.18 -0.93
CA LYS A 52 -19.92 -9.79 -1.31
C LYS A 52 -19.32 -10.49 -0.10
N LYS A 53 -18.58 -11.56 -0.35
CA LYS A 53 -17.86 -12.31 0.67
C LYS A 53 -16.46 -11.75 0.83
N HIS A 54 -16.08 -11.35 2.04
CA HIS A 54 -14.69 -11.01 2.36
C HIS A 54 -13.83 -12.28 2.26
N TYR A 55 -12.74 -12.21 1.51
CA TYR A 55 -11.82 -13.33 1.32
C TYR A 55 -10.75 -13.33 2.41
N THR A 56 -10.76 -14.33 3.28
CA THR A 56 -9.85 -14.43 4.44
C THR A 56 -8.97 -15.69 4.41
N LYS A 57 -8.87 -16.36 3.24
CA LYS A 57 -8.12 -17.61 3.14
C LYS A 57 -6.63 -17.36 3.29
N GLY A 58 -6.05 -18.03 4.29
CA GLY A 58 -4.63 -17.98 4.54
C GLY A 58 -4.19 -16.74 5.29
N THR A 59 -5.07 -15.85 5.73
CA THR A 59 -4.71 -14.74 6.64
C THR A 59 -4.73 -15.23 8.09
N ASN A 60 -3.98 -14.58 8.98
CA ASN A 60 -4.03 -14.87 10.43
C ASN A 60 -5.17 -14.12 11.13
N ARG A 61 -5.76 -13.13 10.46
CA ARG A 61 -6.95 -12.41 10.93
C ARG A 61 -8.14 -12.85 10.09
N LYS A 62 -9.22 -13.26 10.75
CA LYS A 62 -10.46 -13.70 10.10
C LYS A 62 -11.61 -12.74 10.38
N ASP A 63 -11.56 -12.07 11.53
CA ASP A 63 -12.64 -11.21 12.05
C ASP A 63 -12.27 -9.72 12.04
N GLU A 64 -11.07 -9.38 11.53
CA GLU A 64 -10.57 -8.01 11.41
C GLU A 64 -10.16 -7.67 9.97
N ALA A 65 -9.70 -6.44 9.71
CA ALA A 65 -9.20 -6.02 8.40
C ALA A 65 -8.10 -6.98 7.91
N THR A 66 -8.31 -7.63 6.76
CA THR A 66 -7.34 -8.57 6.20
C THR A 66 -6.72 -8.00 4.92
N GLN A 67 -5.40 -7.93 4.87
CA GLN A 67 -4.68 -7.43 3.71
C GLN A 67 -4.09 -8.56 2.88
N TYR A 68 -4.12 -8.34 1.57
CA TYR A 68 -3.41 -9.15 0.59
C TYR A 68 -2.57 -8.25 -0.29
N GLN A 69 -1.28 -8.54 -0.37
CA GLN A 69 -0.40 -7.92 -1.34
C GLN A 69 -0.73 -8.46 -2.73
N ILE A 70 -0.99 -7.57 -3.70
CA ILE A 70 -1.13 -7.97 -5.10
C ILE A 70 0.26 -8.07 -5.72
N VAL A 71 0.70 -9.29 -5.99
CA VAL A 71 2.05 -9.57 -6.52
C VAL A 71 2.07 -9.48 -8.04
N LYS A 72 1.00 -9.94 -8.71
CA LYS A 72 0.93 -9.97 -10.17
C LYS A 72 -0.51 -9.88 -10.63
N MET A 73 -0.74 -9.15 -11.73
CA MET A 73 -2.05 -9.07 -12.39
C MET A 73 -1.92 -9.38 -13.88
N THR A 74 -2.46 -10.51 -14.31
CA THR A 74 -2.36 -10.97 -15.70
C THR A 74 -3.72 -11.44 -16.21
N GLY A 75 -4.19 -10.85 -17.32
CA GLY A 75 -5.50 -11.17 -17.89
C GLY A 75 -6.62 -11.09 -16.85
N LYS A 76 -7.31 -12.22 -16.63
CA LYS A 76 -8.39 -12.40 -15.65
C LYS A 76 -7.91 -13.04 -14.34
N ARG A 77 -6.63 -12.95 -14.00
CA ARG A 77 -6.06 -13.52 -12.78
C ARG A 77 -5.29 -12.47 -11.99
N ILE A 78 -5.36 -12.60 -10.66
CA ILE A 78 -4.45 -11.94 -9.73
C ILE A 78 -3.71 -12.99 -8.93
N VAL A 79 -2.43 -12.76 -8.70
CA VAL A 79 -1.61 -13.51 -7.75
C VAL A 79 -1.45 -12.62 -6.53
N VAL A 80 -1.89 -13.13 -5.39
CA VAL A 80 -1.90 -12.39 -4.14
C VAL A 80 -1.11 -13.13 -3.08
N ARG A 81 -0.56 -12.38 -2.12
CA ARG A 81 0.11 -12.95 -0.96
C ARG A 81 -0.64 -12.52 0.31
N PRO A 82 -1.14 -13.46 1.12
CA PRO A 82 -1.83 -13.12 2.36
C PRO A 82 -0.90 -12.46 3.38
N GLN A 83 -1.44 -11.53 4.18
CA GLN A 83 -0.72 -11.01 5.34
C GLN A 83 -0.40 -12.14 6.34
N LYS A 84 0.80 -12.11 6.91
CA LYS A 84 1.19 -13.00 8.01
C LYS A 84 0.89 -12.35 9.37
N GLY A 85 1.14 -11.06 9.51
CA GLY A 85 0.86 -10.29 10.72
C GLY A 85 1.12 -8.81 10.47
N TYR A 86 1.00 -8.02 11.53
CA TYR A 86 1.40 -6.61 11.55
C TYR A 86 2.83 -6.48 12.07
N PHE A 87 3.60 -5.53 11.54
CA PHE A 87 4.87 -5.10 12.08
C PHE A 87 4.64 -4.23 13.34
N ASP A 88 5.71 -3.89 14.07
CA ASP A 88 5.67 -3.04 15.26
C ASP A 88 5.01 -1.66 14.99
N SER A 89 4.85 -1.28 13.72
CA SER A 89 4.21 -0.07 13.22
C SER A 89 2.95 -0.34 12.37
N ALA A 90 1.95 -1.07 12.86
CA ALA A 90 0.61 -1.20 12.21
C ALA A 90 0.56 -1.66 10.72
N ASP A 91 1.69 -2.01 10.11
CA ASP A 91 1.82 -2.34 8.70
C ASP A 91 1.84 -3.86 8.50
N PRO A 92 1.06 -4.42 7.56
CA PRO A 92 1.05 -5.84 7.32
C PRO A 92 2.34 -6.31 6.61
N TYR A 93 2.95 -7.39 7.10
CA TYR A 93 4.04 -8.07 6.38
C TYR A 93 3.56 -9.34 5.68
N PHE A 94 4.03 -9.52 4.44
CA PHE A 94 3.49 -10.55 3.52
C PHE A 94 4.49 -11.69 3.31
N LEU A 95 4.35 -12.77 4.09
CA LEU A 95 5.26 -13.94 4.04
C LEU A 95 4.60 -15.28 3.78
N LYS A 96 3.29 -15.30 3.61
CA LYS A 96 2.59 -16.55 3.32
C LYS A 96 2.73 -16.97 1.86
N LYS A 97 2.35 -18.21 1.57
CA LYS A 97 2.36 -18.75 0.20
C LYS A 97 1.43 -17.93 -0.70
N LYS A 98 1.86 -17.70 -1.94
CA LYS A 98 1.07 -16.98 -2.95
C LYS A 98 -0.19 -17.79 -3.31
N ILE A 99 -1.28 -17.09 -3.57
CA ILE A 99 -2.57 -17.64 -3.99
C ILE A 99 -2.97 -16.99 -5.31
N THR A 100 -3.45 -17.79 -6.26
CA THR A 100 -3.97 -17.28 -7.53
C THR A 100 -5.49 -17.22 -7.48
N LEU A 101 -6.07 -16.06 -7.78
CA LEU A 101 -7.50 -15.82 -7.81
C LEU A 101 -7.97 -15.35 -9.20
N LYS A 102 -9.22 -15.69 -9.54
CA LYS A 102 -9.86 -15.26 -10.79
C LYS A 102 -10.53 -13.90 -10.59
N LEU A 103 -10.26 -12.96 -11.47
CA LEU A 103 -10.95 -11.68 -11.56
C LEU A 103 -12.24 -11.82 -12.35
N SER A 104 -13.33 -11.28 -11.81
CA SER A 104 -14.55 -11.07 -12.58
C SER A 104 -14.35 -9.98 -13.63
N LYS A 105 -15.10 -10.07 -14.74
CA LYS A 105 -15.17 -8.98 -15.76
C LYS A 105 -15.62 -7.65 -15.14
N LYS A 106 -16.44 -7.71 -14.09
CA LYS A 106 -16.97 -6.53 -13.38
C LYS A 106 -16.09 -6.06 -12.22
N CYS A 107 -14.92 -6.67 -12.01
CA CYS A 107 -14.05 -6.34 -10.88
C CYS A 107 -13.67 -4.85 -10.88
N ARG A 108 -13.83 -4.21 -9.71
CA ARG A 108 -13.45 -2.81 -9.48
C ARG A 108 -12.37 -2.71 -8.40
N PHE A 109 -11.54 -1.70 -8.51
CA PHE A 109 -10.44 -1.44 -7.57
C PHE A 109 -10.70 -0.09 -6.91
N TYR A 110 -10.37 0.00 -5.63
CA TYR A 110 -10.68 1.14 -4.80
C TYR A 110 -9.51 1.46 -3.87
N TYR A 111 -9.34 2.72 -3.48
CA TYR A 111 -8.37 3.10 -2.45
C TYR A 111 -8.93 4.17 -1.50
N THR A 112 -8.56 4.11 -0.22
CA THR A 112 -8.80 5.19 0.76
C THR A 112 -7.73 6.27 0.65
N ASP A 113 -8.10 7.52 0.90
CA ASP A 113 -7.12 8.59 1.03
C ASP A 113 -6.23 8.36 2.26
N VAL A 114 -4.94 8.68 2.12
CA VAL A 114 -3.91 8.56 3.17
C VAL A 114 -4.21 9.44 4.38
N LEU A 115 -4.97 10.52 4.20
CA LEU A 115 -5.36 11.43 5.28
C LEU A 115 -6.68 11.03 5.96
N PHE A 116 -7.23 9.85 5.66
CA PHE A 116 -8.55 9.41 6.09
C PHE A 116 -8.50 7.97 6.64
N PRO A 117 -8.97 7.68 7.87
CA PRO A 117 -9.88 8.47 8.69
C PRO A 117 -9.23 9.03 9.97
N LEU A 118 -9.44 10.33 10.22
CA LEU A 118 -9.43 10.89 11.58
C LEU A 118 -10.61 10.28 12.37
N ASP A 119 -10.46 10.13 13.68
CA ASP A 119 -11.39 9.40 14.55
C ASP A 119 -12.88 9.71 14.27
N GLY A 120 -13.67 8.64 14.11
CA GLY A 120 -15.13 8.70 13.96
C GLY A 120 -15.68 8.75 12.52
N GLU A 121 -14.87 9.06 11.50
CA GLU A 121 -15.36 9.03 10.11
C GLU A 121 -15.35 7.63 9.48
N LYS A 122 -16.49 7.22 8.89
CA LYS A 122 -16.58 5.97 8.12
C LYS A 122 -15.64 6.01 6.91
N ARG A 123 -14.89 4.92 6.70
CA ARG A 123 -13.98 4.76 5.55
C ARG A 123 -14.67 5.03 4.21
N LYS A 124 -14.05 5.90 3.41
CA LYS A 124 -14.49 6.32 2.07
C LYS A 124 -13.43 5.90 1.08
N TYR A 125 -13.87 5.50 -0.11
CA TYR A 125 -12.99 4.98 -1.14
C TYR A 125 -13.22 5.67 -2.47
N ARG A 126 -12.14 5.89 -3.23
CA ARG A 126 -12.19 6.31 -4.63
C ARG A 126 -11.98 5.10 -5.53
N ARG A 127 -12.73 5.04 -6.63
CA ARG A 127 -12.51 4.03 -7.66
C ARG A 127 -11.26 4.32 -8.50
N VAL A 128 -10.48 3.28 -8.77
CA VAL A 128 -9.32 3.33 -9.68
C VAL A 128 -9.43 2.36 -10.84
N SER A 129 -8.76 2.74 -11.93
CA SER A 129 -8.65 1.90 -13.11
C SER A 129 -7.64 0.78 -12.88
N LYS A 130 -7.82 -0.35 -13.57
CA LYS A 130 -6.84 -1.45 -13.57
C LYS A 130 -5.45 -0.98 -14.06
N LYS A 131 -5.41 -0.02 -14.99
CA LYS A 131 -4.17 0.59 -15.49
C LYS A 131 -3.46 1.37 -14.39
N SER A 132 -4.20 2.15 -13.61
CA SER A 132 -3.69 2.88 -12.44
C SER A 132 -3.14 1.92 -11.40
N VAL A 133 -3.86 0.83 -11.08
CA VAL A 133 -3.35 -0.19 -10.13
C VAL A 133 -2.03 -0.78 -10.61
N LYS A 134 -1.91 -1.15 -11.89
CA LYS A 134 -0.63 -1.63 -12.44
C LYS A 134 0.48 -0.59 -12.38
N LYS A 135 0.15 0.69 -12.59
CA LYS A 135 1.09 1.81 -12.45
C LYS A 135 1.55 1.92 -10.99
N TYR A 136 0.63 1.90 -10.03
CA TYR A 136 0.92 1.93 -8.60
C TYR A 136 1.79 0.75 -8.17
N MET A 137 1.47 -0.46 -8.63
CA MET A 137 2.31 -1.66 -8.39
C MET A 137 3.75 -1.51 -8.91
N LYS A 138 3.98 -0.69 -9.95
CA LYS A 138 5.30 -0.44 -10.53
C LYS A 138 6.03 0.73 -9.83
N GLU A 139 5.29 1.77 -9.44
CA GLU A 139 5.82 3.02 -8.87
C GLU A 139 6.03 2.96 -7.36
N LEU A 140 5.23 2.15 -6.66
CA LEU A 140 5.50 1.74 -5.27
C LEU A 140 6.66 0.74 -5.29
N LYS A 141 7.82 1.20 -5.78
CA LYS A 141 9.10 0.53 -5.60
C LYS A 141 9.44 0.68 -4.13
N ILE A 142 9.28 -0.42 -3.40
CA ILE A 142 10.05 -0.88 -2.26
C ILE A 142 11.26 0.04 -1.97
N TYR A 143 11.14 1.00 -1.04
CA TYR A 143 12.28 1.75 -0.51
C TYR A 143 12.63 1.20 0.87
N TYR A 144 13.84 0.68 0.99
CA TYR A 144 14.22 -0.35 1.97
C TYR A 144 15.50 -0.03 2.74
N SER A 145 15.92 1.23 2.86
CA SER A 145 17.12 1.58 3.63
C SER A 145 16.98 1.37 5.15
N GLN A 146 15.83 0.91 5.65
CA GLN A 146 15.56 0.64 7.07
C GLN A 146 15.19 -0.83 7.39
N ILE A 147 15.25 -1.74 6.42
CA ILE A 147 14.86 -3.16 6.58
C ILE A 147 16.08 -4.09 6.36
N GLU A 148 17.28 -3.53 6.42
CA GLU A 148 18.51 -4.29 6.63
C GLU A 148 18.61 -4.69 8.10
N ASN A 149 17.99 -5.83 8.45
CA ASN A 149 18.56 -6.74 9.45
C ASN A 149 17.86 -8.12 9.61
N ALA A 150 16.85 -8.51 8.80
CA ALA A 150 16.16 -9.78 9.07
C ALA A 150 15.74 -10.65 7.87
N GLY A 151 16.28 -10.40 6.67
CA GLY A 151 16.39 -11.38 5.58
C GLY A 151 15.11 -11.99 4.96
N LYS A 152 13.90 -11.75 5.48
CA LYS A 152 12.66 -12.38 4.97
C LYS A 152 11.41 -11.54 5.25
N TYR A 153 11.38 -10.24 4.97
CA TYR A 153 10.14 -9.44 5.06
C TYR A 153 9.87 -8.72 3.73
N TYR A 154 8.63 -8.79 3.25
CA TYR A 154 8.15 -8.04 2.08
C TYR A 154 7.11 -7.03 2.56
N ASN A 155 7.51 -5.77 2.62
CA ASN A 155 6.67 -4.63 2.91
C ASN A 155 6.62 -3.75 1.65
N GLY A 156 5.43 -3.25 1.30
CA GLY A 156 5.21 -2.45 0.10
C GLY A 156 4.62 -3.18 -1.10
N GLY A 157 4.08 -2.38 -2.01
CA GLY A 157 3.26 -2.81 -3.14
C GLY A 157 1.78 -2.55 -2.89
N TYR A 158 0.96 -2.64 -3.94
CA TYR A 158 -0.47 -2.40 -3.80
C TYR A 158 -1.12 -3.57 -3.03
N ALA A 159 -1.55 -3.30 -1.80
CA ALA A 159 -2.26 -4.25 -0.95
C ALA A 159 -3.71 -3.82 -0.72
N GLY A 160 -4.58 -4.78 -0.40
CA GLY A 160 -5.97 -4.49 -0.10
C GLY A 160 -6.76 -5.69 0.38
N GLU A 161 -7.94 -5.41 0.91
CA GLU A 161 -8.98 -6.39 1.18
C GLU A 161 -9.57 -6.91 -0.13
N ILE A 162 -9.84 -8.22 -0.18
CA ILE A 162 -10.37 -8.89 -1.37
C ILE A 162 -11.81 -9.32 -1.13
N TYR A 163 -12.71 -8.89 -2.02
CA TYR A 163 -14.12 -9.23 -1.96
C TYR A 163 -14.56 -10.06 -3.16
N MET A 164 -15.27 -11.14 -2.86
CA MET A 164 -15.62 -12.21 -3.78
C MET A 164 -17.13 -12.29 -4.00
N LYS A 165 -17.53 -12.73 -5.19
CA LYS A 165 -18.89 -13.18 -5.51
C LYS A 165 -18.81 -14.29 -6.55
N ASN A 166 -19.55 -15.38 -6.34
CA ASN A 166 -19.58 -16.54 -7.25
C ASN A 166 -18.18 -17.09 -7.58
N GLY A 167 -17.29 -17.18 -6.57
CA GLY A 167 -15.92 -17.69 -6.75
C GLY A 167 -14.94 -16.74 -7.45
N GLU A 168 -15.36 -15.54 -7.84
CA GLU A 168 -14.51 -14.55 -8.51
C GLU A 168 -14.32 -13.29 -7.65
N VAL A 169 -13.16 -12.66 -7.81
CA VAL A 169 -12.85 -11.36 -7.22
C VAL A 169 -13.68 -10.30 -7.94
N VAL A 170 -14.47 -9.54 -7.18
CA VAL A 170 -15.36 -8.48 -7.70
C VAL A 170 -15.00 -7.09 -7.18
N ALA A 171 -14.32 -7.01 -6.04
CA ALA A 171 -13.76 -5.75 -5.57
C ALA A 171 -12.44 -5.98 -4.82
N VAL A 172 -11.55 -5.00 -4.94
CA VAL A 172 -10.37 -4.87 -4.09
C VAL A 172 -10.40 -3.47 -3.47
N LEU A 173 -10.33 -3.40 -2.14
CA LEU A 173 -10.33 -2.17 -1.37
C LEU A 173 -8.95 -2.02 -0.73
N SER A 174 -8.20 -1.01 -1.15
CA SER A 174 -6.86 -0.74 -0.65
C SER A 174 -6.84 0.44 0.31
N ASN A 175 -5.95 0.39 1.29
CA ASN A 175 -5.60 1.59 2.03
C ASN A 175 -4.49 2.30 1.26
N GLY A 176 -4.71 3.55 0.85
CA GLY A 176 -3.59 4.36 0.36
C GLY A 176 -2.85 4.85 1.59
N GLY A 177 -1.59 4.46 1.77
CA GLY A 177 -0.76 4.95 2.89
C GLY A 177 0.06 3.87 3.59
N ASP A 178 -0.46 2.64 3.61
CA ASP A 178 0.19 1.46 4.19
C ASP A 178 0.74 0.50 3.10
#